data_AF-A0A085BKZ1-F1
#
_entry.id   AF-A0A085BKZ1-F1
#
_cell.length_a   1.000
_cell.length_b   1.000
_cell.length_c   1.000
_cell.angle_alpha   90.00
_cell.angle_beta   90.00
_cell.angle_gamma   90.00
#
_symmetry.space_group_name_H-M   'P 1'
#
loop_
_entity.id
_entity.type
_entity.pdbx_description
1 polymer ?
#
loop_
_entity_poly.entity_id
_entity_poly.type
_entity_poly.pdbx_seq_one_letter_code
_entity_poly.pdbx_strand_id
1 'polypeptide(L)'
;MENFKVLNIGKSLFWLSFILGNIALFGYIISGNGVFQIIGFMLLTYGTVINLITFAGLLLFGIFAPKYTTDAIKSALILLINIPIAILYFYIGISI
;
A
#
# COMPACT_ATOMS: atom_id res chain seq x y z
N MET A 1 -17.64 10.69 -18.58
CA MET A 1 -17.13 10.52 -17.20
C MET A 1 -16.46 9.17 -17.14
N GLU A 2 -15.14 9.17 -17.02
CA GLU A 2 -14.32 7.96 -17.00
C GLU A 2 -14.79 7.07 -15.83
N ASN A 3 -15.08 5.81 -16.12
CA ASN A 3 -15.57 4.85 -15.13
C ASN A 3 -14.54 4.73 -14.00
N PHE A 4 -14.76 5.42 -12.88
CA PHE A 4 -13.98 5.25 -11.67
C PHE A 4 -14.25 3.83 -11.15
N LYS A 5 -13.50 2.86 -11.67
CA LYS A 5 -13.64 1.46 -11.29
C LYS A 5 -13.10 1.32 -9.89
N VAL A 6 -13.86 0.68 -9.01
CA VAL A 6 -13.46 0.35 -7.63
C VAL A 6 -12.10 -0.38 -7.59
N LEU A 7 -11.78 -1.11 -8.66
CA LEU A 7 -10.48 -1.74 -8.89
C LEU A 7 -9.29 -0.75 -8.89
N ASN A 8 -9.49 0.49 -9.34
CA ASN A 8 -8.43 1.48 -9.43
C ASN A 8 -8.01 2.01 -8.05
N ILE A 9 -8.88 1.95 -7.05
CA ILE A 9 -8.57 2.37 -5.67
C ILE A 9 -7.41 1.53 -5.12
N GLY A 10 -7.58 0.20 -5.12
CA GLY A 10 -6.57 -0.73 -4.64
C GLY A 10 -5.28 -0.66 -5.45
N LYS A 11 -5.37 -0.57 -6.78
CA LYS A 11 -4.20 -0.41 -7.66
C LYS A 11 -3.43 0.88 -7.40
N SER A 12 -4.13 2.01 -7.26
CA SER A 12 -3.50 3.30 -7.05
C SER A 12 -2.76 3.34 -5.71
N LEU A 13 -3.41 2.87 -4.64
CA LEU A 13 -2.81 2.85 -3.31
C LEU A 13 -1.66 1.83 -3.21
N PHE A 14 -1.75 0.70 -3.91
CA PHE A 14 -0.63 -0.24 -4.10
C PHE A 14 0.56 0.45 -4.74
N TRP A 15 0.39 1.03 -5.93
CA TRP A 15 1.49 1.67 -6.65
C TRP A 15 2.08 2.86 -5.88
N LEU A 16 1.24 3.65 -5.22
CA LEU A 16 1.69 4.76 -4.38
C LEU A 16 2.60 4.26 -3.24
N SER A 17 2.13 3.26 -2.47
CA SER A 17 2.89 2.68 -1.36
C SER A 17 4.19 2.05 -1.84
N PHE A 18 4.13 1.31 -2.95
CA PHE A 18 5.29 0.65 -3.54
C PHE A 18 6.34 1.66 -4.02
N ILE A 19 5.93 2.67 -4.79
CA ILE A 19 6.87 3.67 -5.33
C ILE A 19 7.50 4.47 -4.19
N LEU A 20 6.71 4.97 -3.24
CA LEU A 20 7.23 5.73 -2.11
C LEU A 20 8.16 4.89 -1.23
N GLY A 21 7.86 3.61 -1.04
CA GLY A 21 8.70 2.72 -0.25
C GLY A 21 10.04 2.43 -0.93
N ASN A 22 10.05 2.23 -2.26
CA ASN A 22 11.30 2.13 -3.02
C ASN A 22 12.10 3.43 -2.96
N ILE A 23 11.46 4.59 -3.10
CA ILE A 23 12.15 5.90 -3.00
C ILE A 23 12.78 6.05 -1.61
N ALA A 24 12.07 5.72 -0.54
CA ALA A 24 12.61 5.77 0.82
C ALA A 24 13.78 4.79 1.01
N LEU A 25 13.61 3.53 0.58
CA LEU A 25 14.62 2.50 0.76
C LEU A 25 15.90 2.81 -0.03
N PHE A 26 15.79 3.03 -1.34
CA PHE A 26 16.95 3.33 -2.18
C PHE A 26 17.53 4.70 -1.89
N GLY A 27 16.68 5.68 -1.54
CA GLY A 27 17.14 6.99 -1.09
C GLY A 27 18.06 6.87 0.12
N TYR A 28 17.70 6.06 1.11
CA TYR A 28 18.56 5.79 2.27
C TYR A 28 19.83 5.03 1.88
N ILE A 29 19.71 3.93 1.12
CA ILE A 29 20.87 3.11 0.71
C ILE A 29 21.91 3.91 -0.07
N ILE A 30 21.48 4.80 -0.98
CA ILE A 30 22.38 5.56 -1.84
C ILE A 30 22.98 6.76 -1.11
N SER A 31 22.18 7.49 -0.32
CA SER A 31 22.61 8.77 0.26
C SER A 31 23.08 8.68 1.71
N GLY A 32 22.72 7.60 2.44
CA GLY A 32 22.90 7.50 3.89
C GLY A 32 22.07 8.52 4.69
N ASN A 33 21.15 9.25 4.06
CA ASN A 33 20.41 10.32 4.71
C ASN A 33 19.25 9.76 5.54
N GLY A 34 19.32 9.93 6.87
CA GLY A 34 18.30 9.47 7.82
C GLY A 34 16.88 10.01 7.58
N VAL A 35 16.71 11.09 6.81
CA VAL A 35 15.37 11.56 6.39
C VAL A 35 14.63 10.48 5.61
N PHE A 36 15.31 9.76 4.72
CA PHE A 36 14.69 8.66 3.95
C PHE A 36 14.31 7.48 4.85
N GLN A 37 15.10 7.19 5.89
CA GLN A 37 14.78 6.17 6.89
C GLN A 37 13.52 6.53 7.68
N ILE A 38 13.41 7.79 8.14
CA ILE A 38 12.24 8.30 8.86
C ILE A 38 10.99 8.23 7.96
N ILE A 39 11.10 8.69 6.71
CA ILE A 39 10.01 8.62 5.73
C ILE A 39 9.60 7.16 5.48
N GLY A 40 10.58 6.26 5.32
CA GLY A 40 10.34 4.82 5.15
C GLY A 40 9.58 4.23 6.33
N PHE A 41 9.98 4.55 7.56
CA PHE A 41 9.30 4.10 8.77
C PHE A 41 7.88 4.68 8.91
N MET A 42 7.69 5.96 8.60
CA MET A 42 6.35 6.57 8.55
C MET A 42 5.46 5.90 7.50
N LEU A 43 5.99 5.61 6.32
CA LEU A 43 5.25 4.92 5.28
C LEU A 43 4.90 3.48 5.70
N LEU A 44 5.81 2.79 6.38
CA LEU A 44 5.57 1.43 6.86
C LEU A 44 4.46 1.38 7.91
N THR A 45 4.41 2.37 8.80
CA THR A 45 3.41 2.45 9.88
C THR A 45 2.08 2.99 9.36
N TYR A 46 2.05 4.23 8.90
CA TYR A 46 0.83 4.88 8.43
C TYR A 46 0.31 4.28 7.13
N GLY A 47 1.20 3.93 6.19
CA GLY A 47 0.80 3.29 4.94
C GLY A 47 0.18 1.91 5.17
N THR A 48 0.70 1.12 6.11
CA THR A 48 0.05 -0.15 6.50
C THR A 48 -1.35 0.09 7.08
N VAL A 49 -1.51 1.06 7.98
CA VAL A 49 -2.82 1.40 8.55
C VAL A 49 -3.80 1.84 7.47
N ILE A 50 -3.40 2.73 6.56
CA ILE A 50 -4.24 3.20 5.45
C ILE A 50 -4.61 2.03 4.51
N ASN A 51 -3.66 1.15 4.19
CA ASN A 51 -3.92 -0.04 3.37
C ASN A 51 -4.95 -0.97 4.03
N LEU A 52 -4.84 -1.19 5.35
CA LEU A 52 -5.79 -2.04 6.10
C LEU A 52 -7.19 -1.42 6.20
N ILE A 53 -7.27 -0.11 6.46
CA ILE A 53 -8.56 0.61 6.46
C ILE A 53 -9.21 0.52 5.08
N THR A 54 -8.43 0.76 4.02
CA THR A 54 -8.94 0.69 2.65
C THR A 54 -9.38 -0.73 2.28
N PHE A 55 -8.62 -1.73 2.70
CA PHE A 55 -8.98 -3.15 2.55
C PHE A 55 -10.33 -3.46 3.22
N ALA A 56 -10.49 -3.10 4.49
CA ALA A 56 -11.74 -3.29 5.22
C ALA A 56 -12.91 -2.54 4.58
N GLY A 57 -12.69 -1.29 4.15
CA GLY A 57 -13.67 -0.48 3.44
C GLY A 57 -14.11 -1.10 2.12
N LEU A 58 -13.19 -1.68 1.34
CA LEU A 58 -13.51 -2.39 0.09
C LEU A 58 -14.31 -3.66 0.34
N LEU A 59 -14.00 -4.42 1.41
CA LEU A 59 -14.78 -5.59 1.79
C LEU A 59 -16.21 -5.20 2.18
N LEU A 60 -16.38 -4.19 3.03
CA LEU A 60 -17.69 -3.68 3.42
C LEU A 60 -18.47 -3.17 2.20
N PHE A 61 -17.82 -2.40 1.32
CA PHE A 61 -18.42 -1.92 0.08
C PHE A 61 -18.89 -3.08 -0.81
N GLY A 62 -18.09 -4.14 -0.95
CA GLY A 62 -18.46 -5.33 -1.72
C GLY A 62 -19.66 -6.09 -1.14
N ILE A 63 -19.87 -6.04 0.18
CA ILE A 63 -21.03 -6.64 0.86
C ILE A 63 -22.29 -5.79 0.62
N PHE A 64 -22.20 -4.46 0.78
CA PHE A 64 -23.35 -3.57 0.63
C PHE A 64 -23.71 -3.24 -0.83
N ALA A 65 -22.79 -3.46 -1.78
CA ALA A 65 -23.01 -3.24 -3.20
C ALA A 65 -22.68 -4.50 -4.03
N PRO A 66 -23.55 -5.53 -4.03
CA PRO A 66 -23.29 -6.83 -4.66
C PRO A 66 -22.89 -6.78 -6.14
N LYS A 67 -23.38 -5.77 -6.87
CA LYS A 67 -23.03 -5.51 -8.28
C LYS A 67 -21.53 -5.30 -8.50
N TYR A 68 -20.79 -4.85 -7.48
CA TYR A 68 -19.38 -4.51 -7.56
C TYR A 68 -18.47 -5.43 -6.73
N THR A 69 -19.03 -6.48 -6.12
CA THR A 69 -18.29 -7.38 -5.21
C THR A 69 -17.01 -7.94 -5.83
N THR A 70 -17.07 -8.40 -7.08
CA THR A 70 -15.90 -8.95 -7.78
C THR A 70 -14.78 -7.93 -7.93
N ASP A 71 -15.12 -6.69 -8.28
CA ASP A 71 -14.13 -5.62 -8.44
C ASP A 71 -13.60 -5.14 -7.09
N ALA A 72 -14.46 -5.09 -6.06
CA ALA A 72 -14.08 -4.75 -4.69
C ALA A 72 -13.12 -5.78 -4.08
N ILE A 73 -13.41 -7.08 -4.24
CA ILE A 73 -12.53 -8.17 -3.80
C ILE A 73 -11.20 -8.12 -4.54
N LYS A 74 -11.18 -7.96 -5.87
CA LYS A 74 -9.94 -7.83 -6.64
C LYS A 74 -9.10 -6.64 -6.16
N SER A 75 -9.74 -5.49 -5.93
CA SER A 75 -9.11 -4.29 -5.40
C SER A 75 -8.49 -4.54 -4.01
N ALA A 76 -9.23 -5.21 -3.13
CA ALA A 76 -8.78 -5.57 -1.79
C ALA A 76 -7.59 -6.56 -1.81
N LEU A 77 -7.65 -7.58 -2.68
CA LEU A 77 -6.56 -8.54 -2.85
C LEU A 77 -5.26 -7.88 -3.32
N ILE A 78 -5.34 -6.87 -4.19
CA ILE A 78 -4.17 -6.10 -4.63
C ILE A 78 -3.52 -5.37 -3.45
N LEU A 79 -4.31 -4.82 -2.52
CA LEU A 79 -3.77 -4.17 -1.32
C LEU A 79 -3.05 -5.15 -0.38
N LEU A 80 -3.46 -6.41 -0.32
CA LEU A 80 -2.77 -7.41 0.49
C LEU A 80 -1.33 -7.65 0.03
N ILE A 81 -1.00 -7.38 -1.23
CA ILE A 81 0.38 -7.47 -1.75
C ILE A 81 1.30 -6.45 -1.05
N ASN A 82 0.78 -5.34 -0.54
CA ASN A 82 1.58 -4.39 0.24
C ASN A 82 2.07 -4.96 1.58
N ILE A 83 1.39 -5.95 2.16
CA ILE A 83 1.80 -6.55 3.44
C ILE A 83 3.15 -7.28 3.35
N PRO A 84 3.35 -8.26 2.44
CA PRO A 84 4.65 -8.92 2.32
C PRO A 84 5.76 -7.95 1.89
N ILE A 85 5.44 -6.93 1.08
CA ILE A 85 6.40 -5.88 0.70
C ILE A 85 6.81 -5.04 1.92
N ALA A 86 5.86 -4.65 2.77
CA ALA A 86 6.15 -3.93 4.00
C ALA A 86 7.03 -4.78 4.95
N ILE A 87 6.73 -6.08 5.10
CA ILE A 87 7.58 -6.99 5.88
C ILE A 87 9.01 -7.02 5.32
N LEU A 88 9.15 -7.12 4.00
CA LEU A 88 10.45 -7.09 3.33
C LEU A 88 11.21 -5.79 3.60
N TYR A 89 10.55 -4.63 3.44
CA TYR A 89 11.18 -3.33 3.70
C TYR A 89 11.56 -3.13 5.16
N PHE A 90 10.74 -3.61 6.09
CA PHE A 90 11.08 -3.60 7.51
C PHE A 90 12.34 -4.42 7.77
N TYR A 91 12.40 -5.64 7.25
CA TYR A 91 13.56 -6.52 7.43
C TYR A 91 14.83 -5.93 6.83
N ILE A 92 14.75 -5.36 5.61
CA ILE A 92 15.90 -4.69 5.00
C ILE A 92 16.32 -3.51 5.88
N GLY A 93 15.38 -2.65 6.30
CA GLY A 93 15.66 -1.43 7.05
C GLY A 93 16.26 -1.65 8.44
N ILE A 94 16.06 -2.81 9.06
CA ILE A 94 16.75 -3.17 10.33
C ILE A 94 18.09 -3.87 10.10
N SER A 95 18.37 -4.32 8.87
CA SER A 95 19.59 -5.05 8.51
C SER A 95 20.69 -4.14 7.93
N ILE A 96 20.38 -2.88 7.64
CA ILE A 96 21.28 -1.85 7.10
C ILE A 96 21.40 -0.69 8.09
#